data_AF-A0A8J2HP64-F1
#
_entry.id   AF-A0A8J2HP64-F1
#
_cell.length_a   1.000
_cell.length_b   1.000
_cell.length_c   1.000
_cell.angle_alpha   90.00
_cell.angle_beta   90.00
_cell.angle_gamma   90.00
#
_symmetry.space_group_name_H-M   'P 1'
#
loop_
_entity.id
_entity.type
_entity.pdbx_description
1 polymer ?
#
loop_
_entity_poly.entity_id
_entity_poly.type
_entity_poly.pdbx_seq_one_letter_code
_entity_poly.pdbx_strand_id
1 'polypeptide(L)'
;MNTYHSLTRYKWVRYSGARYWTPGMITIGRDLDGAHLVVGRAHHHGDLLPAKAKPEHGVAYVTHGGAEHMKHDFEILMPAEFHWIPSRHGQIPPGAVEGGRTSNGEVLFVGRAHHNGTPCVGKIHPSHGSLYIPYNGEEIPYKEYEVLVQH
;
A
#
# COMPACT_ATOMS: atom_id res chain seq x y z
N MET A 1 -30.08 16.80 10.68
CA MET A 1 -29.30 15.58 11.01
C MET A 1 -28.06 15.62 10.14
N ASN A 2 -26.93 16.07 10.68
CA ASN A 2 -25.70 16.23 9.90
C ASN A 2 -24.99 14.88 9.80
N THR A 3 -24.92 14.34 8.59
CA THR A 3 -24.05 13.24 8.22
C THR A 3 -22.61 13.74 8.21
N TYR A 4 -21.88 13.47 9.29
CA TYR A 4 -20.42 13.58 9.29
C TYR A 4 -19.86 12.50 8.38
N HIS A 5 -19.74 12.77 7.07
CA HIS A 5 -18.73 12.10 6.28
C HIS A 5 -17.39 12.49 6.90
N SER A 6 -16.72 11.54 7.55
CA SER A 6 -15.32 11.72 7.92
C SER A 6 -14.55 11.99 6.64
N LEU A 7 -14.21 13.25 6.38
CA LEU A 7 -13.32 13.61 5.29
C LEU A 7 -11.98 12.93 5.60
N THR A 8 -11.69 11.82 4.92
CA THR A 8 -10.35 11.23 4.90
C THR A 8 -9.39 12.35 4.50
N ARG A 9 -8.38 12.63 5.32
CA ARG A 9 -7.45 13.74 5.07
C ARG A 9 -6.41 13.40 4.00
N TYR A 10 -6.41 12.15 3.52
CA TYR A 10 -5.59 11.69 2.41
C TYR A 10 -6.38 11.56 1.11
N LYS A 11 -5.65 11.47 0.00
CA LYS A 11 -6.22 11.16 -1.31
C LYS A 11 -5.31 10.21 -2.09
N TRP A 12 -5.93 9.40 -2.93
CA TRP A 12 -5.26 8.61 -3.95
C TRP A 12 -5.20 9.43 -5.23
N VAL A 13 -3.99 9.61 -5.77
CA VAL A 13 -3.76 10.43 -6.96
C VAL A 13 -3.15 9.56 -8.04
N ARG A 14 -3.82 9.49 -9.18
CA ARG A 14 -3.31 8.79 -10.36
C ARG A 14 -1.92 9.31 -10.73
N TYR A 15 -0.99 8.38 -10.91
CA TYR A 15 0.33 8.69 -11.42
C TYR A 15 0.23 9.03 -12.92
N SER A 16 0.65 10.23 -13.32
CA SER A 16 0.58 10.71 -14.70
C SER A 16 1.96 10.99 -15.32
N GLY A 17 3.00 10.35 -14.81
CA GLY A 17 4.38 10.49 -15.28
C GLY A 17 5.29 11.26 -14.33
N ALA A 18 6.56 11.41 -14.76
CA ALA A 18 7.70 11.94 -14.00
C ALA A 18 7.57 13.44 -13.68
N ARG A 19 6.55 13.82 -12.91
CA ARG A 19 6.62 15.04 -12.12
C ARG A 19 7.13 14.60 -10.76
N TYR A 20 8.45 14.79 -10.62
CA TYR A 20 9.23 15.01 -9.41
C TYR A 20 8.52 14.69 -8.10
N TRP A 21 9.21 13.94 -7.22
CA TRP A 21 8.89 13.84 -5.78
C TRP A 21 8.07 15.04 -5.32
N THR A 22 6.76 14.83 -5.19
CA THR A 22 5.88 15.89 -4.71
C THR A 22 5.99 15.91 -3.20
N PRO A 23 6.28 17.08 -2.58
CA PRO A 23 6.26 17.22 -1.14
C PRO A 23 5.00 16.56 -0.55
N GLY A 24 5.22 15.58 0.32
CA GLY A 24 4.18 14.84 1.03
C GLY A 24 3.77 13.47 0.47
N MET A 25 4.49 12.93 -0.52
CA MET A 25 4.42 11.48 -0.78
C MET A 25 4.87 10.70 0.46
N ILE A 26 4.15 9.63 0.80
CA ILE A 26 4.53 8.76 1.92
C ILE A 26 5.64 7.82 1.47
N THR A 27 6.87 8.27 1.67
CA THR A 27 8.07 7.46 1.45
C THR A 27 8.18 6.39 2.52
N ILE A 28 8.39 5.15 2.09
CA ILE A 28 8.65 4.01 2.98
C ILE A 28 10.13 3.70 3.08
N GLY A 29 10.96 4.27 2.20
CA GLY A 29 12.39 4.01 2.14
C GLY A 29 12.93 4.26 0.74
N ARG A 30 14.12 3.72 0.49
CA ARG A 30 14.73 3.68 -0.84
C ARG A 30 14.96 2.24 -1.26
N ASP A 31 14.84 2.00 -2.56
CA ASP A 31 15.22 0.74 -3.19
C ASP A 31 16.76 0.66 -3.34
N LEU A 32 17.27 -0.51 -3.76
CA LEU A 32 18.71 -0.75 -3.92
C LEU A 32 19.39 0.20 -4.92
N ASP A 33 18.67 0.68 -5.91
CA ASP A 33 19.15 1.67 -6.88
C ASP A 33 18.94 3.13 -6.45
N GLY A 34 18.49 3.35 -5.22
CA GLY A 34 18.32 4.67 -4.60
C GLY A 34 16.99 5.35 -4.89
N ALA A 35 16.12 4.78 -5.74
CA ALA A 35 14.81 5.34 -6.02
C ALA A 35 13.89 5.27 -4.79
N HIS A 36 12.95 6.21 -4.72
CA HIS A 36 11.98 6.25 -3.64
C HIS A 36 10.95 5.13 -3.77
N LEU A 37 10.72 4.45 -2.64
CA LEU A 37 9.58 3.55 -2.49
C LEU A 37 8.47 4.33 -1.80
N VAL A 38 7.27 4.30 -2.37
CA VAL A 38 6.10 4.99 -1.83
C VAL A 38 4.90 4.06 -1.77
N VAL A 39 3.90 4.44 -0.96
CA VAL A 39 2.62 3.75 -0.91
C VAL A 39 1.80 4.07 -2.16
N GLY A 40 1.46 3.02 -2.91
CA GLY A 40 0.55 3.11 -4.04
C GLY A 40 -0.59 2.12 -3.95
N ARG A 41 -1.43 2.12 -4.98
CA ARG A 41 -2.40 1.05 -5.25
C ARG A 41 -2.62 0.93 -6.75
N ALA A 42 -3.00 -0.25 -7.22
CA ALA A 42 -3.26 -0.49 -8.64
C ALA A 42 -4.28 -1.60 -8.84
N HIS A 43 -4.93 -1.60 -10.01
CA HIS A 43 -5.87 -2.64 -10.38
C HIS A 43 -5.17 -3.91 -10.87
N HIS A 44 -5.71 -5.07 -10.49
CA HIS A 44 -5.30 -6.36 -11.03
C HIS A 44 -6.44 -7.37 -10.92
N HIS A 45 -6.83 -7.98 -12.05
CA HIS A 45 -7.88 -9.01 -12.11
C HIS A 45 -9.20 -8.64 -11.39
N GLY A 46 -9.62 -7.39 -11.50
CA GLY A 46 -10.86 -6.89 -10.89
C GLY A 46 -10.68 -6.38 -9.45
N ASP A 47 -9.58 -6.71 -8.80
CA ASP A 47 -9.24 -6.17 -7.48
C ASP A 47 -8.54 -4.81 -7.60
N LEU A 48 -8.67 -3.98 -6.59
CA LEU A 48 -7.83 -2.81 -6.34
C LEU A 48 -6.92 -3.14 -5.16
N LEU A 49 -5.60 -3.13 -5.39
CA LEU A 49 -4.63 -3.69 -4.46
C LEU A 49 -3.62 -2.64 -4.00
N PRO A 50 -3.30 -2.58 -2.69
CA PRO A 50 -2.14 -1.86 -2.17
C PRO A 50 -0.84 -2.28 -2.90
N ALA A 51 0.04 -1.31 -3.13
CA ALA A 51 1.23 -1.47 -3.96
C ALA A 51 2.48 -0.81 -3.36
N LYS A 52 3.63 -1.42 -3.63
CA LYS A 52 4.95 -0.77 -3.52
C LYS A 52 5.20 -0.02 -4.82
N ALA A 53 5.15 1.31 -4.81
CA ALA A 53 5.37 2.14 -5.99
C ALA A 53 6.79 2.72 -6.05
N LYS A 54 7.33 2.82 -7.27
CA LYS A 54 8.65 3.37 -7.61
C LYS A 54 8.46 4.48 -8.66
N PRO A 55 8.07 5.69 -8.25
CA PRO A 55 7.61 6.75 -9.15
C PRO A 55 8.67 7.19 -10.17
N GLU A 56 9.96 7.12 -9.82
CA GLU A 56 11.07 7.45 -10.73
C GLU A 56 11.18 6.48 -11.90
N HIS A 57 10.70 5.25 -11.74
CA HIS A 57 10.68 4.22 -12.79
C HIS A 57 9.30 4.13 -13.46
N GLY A 58 8.30 4.87 -12.98
CA GLY A 58 6.93 4.82 -13.49
C GLY A 58 6.29 3.45 -13.33
N VAL A 59 6.59 2.75 -12.23
CA VAL A 59 6.07 1.42 -11.94
C VAL A 59 5.54 1.31 -10.51
N ALA A 60 4.58 0.42 -10.31
CA ALA A 60 4.18 -0.08 -9.01
C ALA A 60 4.05 -1.60 -9.04
N TYR A 61 4.23 -2.23 -7.88
CA TYR A 61 4.18 -3.68 -7.71
C TYR A 61 3.05 -4.04 -6.75
N VAL A 62 2.11 -4.87 -7.21
CA VAL A 62 1.04 -5.45 -6.39
C VAL A 62 1.25 -6.95 -6.25
N THR A 63 0.75 -7.53 -5.17
CA THR A 63 0.79 -8.98 -4.97
C THR A 63 -0.56 -9.62 -5.29
N HIS A 64 -0.56 -10.76 -5.98
CA HIS A 64 -1.77 -11.54 -6.23
C HIS A 64 -1.44 -12.97 -6.65
N GLY A 65 -2.11 -13.95 -6.02
CA GLY A 65 -2.05 -15.35 -6.42
C GLY A 65 -0.64 -15.96 -6.33
N GLY A 66 0.13 -15.59 -5.30
CA GLY A 66 1.50 -16.10 -5.10
C GLY A 66 2.59 -15.31 -5.83
N ALA A 67 2.25 -14.31 -6.67
CA ALA A 67 3.21 -13.58 -7.47
C ALA A 67 3.16 -12.04 -7.27
N GLU A 68 4.29 -11.39 -7.57
CA GLU A 68 4.42 -9.95 -7.75
C GLU A 68 4.06 -9.56 -9.19
N HIS A 69 3.26 -8.50 -9.35
CA HIS A 69 2.80 -8.02 -10.65
C HIS A 69 3.14 -6.54 -10.84
N MET A 70 3.94 -6.24 -11.86
CA MET A 70 4.26 -4.87 -12.26
C MET A 70 3.06 -4.16 -12.90
N LYS A 71 2.89 -2.87 -12.58
CA LYS A 71 1.81 -2.00 -13.06
C LYS A 71 2.38 -0.65 -13.47
N HIS A 72 1.91 -0.14 -14.61
CA HIS A 72 2.20 1.22 -15.08
C HIS A 72 1.04 2.19 -14.82
N ASP A 73 -0.19 1.67 -14.65
CA ASP A 73 -1.35 2.46 -14.21
C ASP A 73 -1.57 2.20 -12.73
N PHE A 74 -1.33 3.22 -11.92
CA PHE A 74 -1.42 3.15 -10.47
C PHE A 74 -1.70 4.52 -9.88
N GLU A 75 -2.12 4.53 -8.62
CA GLU A 75 -2.31 5.72 -7.81
C GLU A 75 -1.29 5.74 -6.68
N ILE A 76 -0.89 6.94 -6.27
CA ILE A 76 -0.01 7.17 -5.13
C ILE A 76 -0.81 7.78 -3.99
N LEU A 77 -0.53 7.34 -2.76
CA LEU A 77 -1.09 7.96 -1.56
C LEU A 77 -0.39 9.30 -1.32
N MET A 78 -1.17 10.38 -1.41
CA MET A 78 -0.72 11.77 -1.33
C MET A 78 -1.09 12.41 0.01
N PRO A 79 -0.38 13.47 0.43
CA PRO A 79 -0.01 13.68 1.82
C PRO A 79 -1.15 13.79 2.81
N ALA A 80 -0.90 13.14 3.94
CA ALA A 80 -1.39 13.50 5.24
C ALA A 80 -0.37 13.02 6.29
N GLU A 81 -0.60 13.34 7.55
CA GLU A 81 0.15 12.73 8.66
C GLU A 81 -0.32 11.28 8.84
N PHE A 82 0.61 10.34 8.78
CA PHE A 82 0.34 8.91 8.97
C PHE A 82 1.27 8.29 10.01
N HIS A 83 0.79 7.23 10.62
CA HIS A 83 1.55 6.43 11.58
C HIS A 83 1.51 4.96 11.18
N TRP A 84 2.51 4.21 11.63
CA TRP A 84 2.58 2.76 11.48
C TRP A 84 2.32 2.12 12.84
N ILE A 85 1.27 1.30 12.93
CA ILE A 85 0.89 0.64 14.18
C ILE A 85 1.19 -0.86 14.07
N PRO A 86 2.00 -1.44 14.96
CA PRO A 86 2.23 -2.89 15.01
C PRO A 86 0.91 -3.66 15.15
N SER A 87 0.76 -4.72 14.37
CA SER A 87 -0.42 -5.56 14.34
C SER A 87 -0.09 -6.97 13.86
N ARG A 88 -1.08 -7.86 13.86
CA ARG A 88 -0.90 -9.26 13.47
C ARG A 88 -2.20 -9.95 13.12
N HIS A 89 -2.11 -11.08 12.42
CA HIS A 89 -3.19 -12.04 12.22
C HIS A 89 -4.52 -11.43 11.73
N GLY A 90 -4.46 -10.43 10.84
CA GLY A 90 -5.64 -9.77 10.26
C GLY A 90 -6.24 -8.66 11.12
N GLN A 91 -5.66 -8.36 12.28
CA GLN A 91 -6.14 -7.25 13.11
C GLN A 91 -5.94 -5.91 12.39
N ILE A 92 -6.97 -5.07 12.46
CA ILE A 92 -7.01 -3.74 11.83
C ILE A 92 -7.31 -2.69 12.91
N PRO A 93 -6.36 -1.79 13.23
CA PRO A 93 -6.59 -0.72 14.19
C PRO A 93 -7.54 0.37 13.64
N PRO A 94 -8.19 1.16 14.52
CA PRO A 94 -8.95 2.33 14.10
C PRO A 94 -8.10 3.32 13.30
N GLY A 95 -8.69 3.92 12.27
CA GLY A 95 -7.99 4.85 11.37
C GLY A 95 -7.11 4.20 10.31
N ALA A 96 -7.15 2.86 10.16
CA ALA A 96 -6.43 2.16 9.10
C ALA A 96 -6.78 2.67 7.71
N VAL A 97 -5.75 2.85 6.88
CA VAL A 97 -5.90 3.34 5.51
C VAL A 97 -6.40 2.21 4.61
N GLU A 98 -7.61 2.36 4.08
CA GLU A 98 -8.14 1.50 3.03
C GLU A 98 -7.31 1.70 1.75
N GLY A 99 -6.60 0.65 1.34
CA GLY A 99 -5.75 0.67 0.15
C GLY A 99 -6.40 0.07 -1.08
N GLY A 100 -7.56 -0.58 -0.92
CA GLY A 100 -8.33 -1.11 -2.03
C GLY A 100 -9.34 -2.15 -1.57
N ARG A 101 -9.90 -2.89 -2.53
CA ARG A 101 -10.92 -3.91 -2.30
C ARG A 101 -10.74 -5.04 -3.29
N THR A 102 -11.01 -6.25 -2.83
CA THR A 102 -11.18 -7.40 -3.72
C THR A 102 -12.45 -7.24 -4.56
N SER A 103 -12.54 -7.99 -5.64
CA SER A 103 -13.71 -8.07 -6.53
C SER A 103 -14.98 -8.57 -5.82
N ASN A 104 -14.85 -9.30 -4.71
CA ASN A 104 -15.98 -9.71 -3.87
C ASN A 104 -16.34 -8.67 -2.77
N GLY A 105 -15.63 -7.54 -2.70
CA GLY A 105 -15.94 -6.42 -1.82
C GLY A 105 -15.18 -6.38 -0.48
N GLU A 106 -14.32 -7.36 -0.19
CA GLU A 106 -13.49 -7.33 1.02
C GLU A 106 -12.50 -6.16 0.98
N VAL A 107 -12.42 -5.41 2.09
CA VAL A 107 -11.49 -4.29 2.23
C VAL A 107 -10.08 -4.79 2.44
N LEU A 108 -9.15 -4.20 1.68
CA LEU A 108 -7.72 -4.40 1.85
C LEU A 108 -7.09 -3.15 2.43
N PHE A 109 -6.16 -3.34 3.36
CA PHE A 109 -5.49 -2.24 4.05
C PHE A 109 -4.02 -2.15 3.66
N VAL A 110 -3.46 -0.95 3.80
CA VAL A 110 -2.04 -0.74 3.59
C VAL A 110 -1.25 -1.24 4.81
N GLY A 111 -0.34 -2.18 4.59
CA GLY A 111 0.58 -2.64 5.61
C GLY A 111 2.01 -2.64 5.13
N ARG A 112 2.95 -2.70 6.08
CA ARG A 112 4.36 -2.96 5.79
C ARG A 112 4.95 -4.04 6.68
N ALA A 113 5.97 -4.71 6.17
CA ALA A 113 6.86 -5.59 6.92
C ALA A 113 8.31 -5.25 6.57
N HIS A 114 9.24 -5.62 7.45
CA HIS A 114 10.67 -5.53 7.16
C HIS A 114 11.13 -6.84 6.54
N HIS A 115 11.52 -6.80 5.27
CA HIS A 115 12.07 -7.94 4.54
C HIS A 115 13.53 -7.65 4.21
N ASN A 116 14.45 -8.52 4.64
CA ASN A 116 15.89 -8.33 4.52
C ASN A 116 16.36 -6.96 5.03
N GLY A 117 15.82 -6.52 6.18
CA GLY A 117 16.16 -5.24 6.81
C GLY A 117 15.53 -4.00 6.15
N THR A 118 14.76 -4.16 5.08
CA THR A 118 14.14 -3.04 4.35
C THR A 118 12.62 -3.07 4.52
N PRO A 119 11.98 -1.93 4.85
CA PRO A 119 10.52 -1.84 4.89
C PRO A 119 9.91 -2.01 3.49
N CYS A 120 8.92 -2.88 3.38
CA CYS A 120 8.21 -3.17 2.14
C CYS A 120 6.70 -3.10 2.37
N VAL A 121 5.99 -2.33 1.55
CA VAL A 121 4.54 -2.20 1.61
C VAL A 121 3.84 -3.22 0.75
N GLY A 122 2.69 -3.68 1.22
CA GLY A 122 1.81 -4.55 0.48
C GLY A 122 0.38 -4.52 1.01
N LYS A 123 -0.39 -5.56 0.65
CA LYS A 123 -1.80 -5.67 1.01
C LYS A 123 -1.97 -6.44 2.31
N ILE A 124 -2.67 -5.87 3.27
CA ILE A 124 -3.24 -6.64 4.38
C ILE A 124 -4.57 -7.20 3.90
N HIS A 125 -4.73 -8.51 4.02
CA HIS A 125 -5.96 -9.22 3.73
C HIS A 125 -6.53 -9.75 5.05
N PRO A 126 -7.51 -9.06 5.65
CA PRO A 126 -8.00 -9.38 6.99
C PRO A 126 -8.47 -10.83 7.12
N SER A 127 -9.26 -11.33 6.18
CA SER A 127 -9.78 -12.71 6.22
C SER A 127 -8.68 -13.78 6.10
N HIS A 128 -7.55 -13.48 5.45
CA HIS A 128 -6.39 -14.38 5.40
C HIS A 128 -5.51 -14.26 6.64
N GLY A 129 -5.71 -13.21 7.43
CA GLY A 129 -4.89 -12.89 8.59
C GLY A 129 -3.44 -12.57 8.24
N SER A 130 -3.17 -11.98 7.07
CA SER A 130 -1.82 -11.79 6.55
C SER A 130 -1.63 -10.43 5.88
N LEU A 131 -0.43 -9.87 6.00
CA LEU A 131 0.13 -8.94 5.03
C LEU A 131 0.82 -9.75 3.92
N TYR A 132 0.71 -9.29 2.68
CA TYR A 132 1.41 -9.84 1.53
C TYR A 132 2.25 -8.76 0.85
N ILE A 133 3.57 -8.91 0.86
CA ILE A 133 4.49 -7.95 0.24
C ILE A 133 5.03 -8.45 -1.10
N PRO A 134 5.27 -7.54 -2.07
CA PRO A 134 5.88 -7.89 -3.35
C PRO A 134 7.41 -7.88 -3.22
N TYR A 135 8.07 -8.99 -3.56
CA TYR A 135 9.53 -9.07 -3.57
C TYR A 135 10.05 -10.12 -4.55
N ASN A 136 10.97 -9.72 -5.43
CA ASN A 136 11.69 -10.60 -6.36
C ASN A 136 10.77 -11.54 -7.18
N GLY A 137 9.64 -11.03 -7.68
CA GLY A 137 8.67 -11.82 -8.44
C GLY A 137 7.64 -12.58 -7.60
N GLU A 138 7.77 -12.60 -6.27
CA GLU A 138 6.93 -13.39 -5.38
C GLU A 138 6.00 -12.54 -4.49
N GLU A 139 4.89 -13.15 -4.07
CA GLU A 139 4.03 -12.67 -3.00
C GLU A 139 4.46 -13.31 -1.67
N ILE A 140 5.09 -12.52 -0.79
CA ILE A 140 5.62 -13.03 0.48
C ILE A 140 4.64 -12.72 1.63
N PRO A 141 4.13 -13.75 2.35
CA PRO A 141 3.20 -13.55 3.46
C PRO A 141 3.91 -13.21 4.78
N TYR A 142 3.29 -12.33 5.57
CA TYR A 142 3.67 -11.96 6.93
C TYR A 142 2.46 -12.02 7.87
N LYS A 143 2.63 -12.66 9.02
CA LYS A 143 1.60 -12.71 10.08
C LYS A 143 1.72 -11.58 11.09
N GLU A 144 2.91 -11.00 11.23
CA GLU A 144 3.20 -9.81 12.04
C GLU A 144 3.67 -8.70 11.11
N TYR A 145 3.10 -7.51 11.27
CA TYR A 145 3.28 -6.41 10.35
C TYR A 145 2.91 -5.10 11.03
N GLU A 146 3.08 -3.97 10.34
CA GLU A 146 2.55 -2.68 10.76
C GLU A 146 1.44 -2.24 9.80
N VAL A 147 0.36 -1.68 10.35
CA VAL A 147 -0.75 -1.10 9.59
C VAL A 147 -0.54 0.40 9.45
N LEU A 148 -0.73 0.93 8.24
CA LEU A 148 -0.75 2.38 8.02
C LEU A 148 -2.07 2.95 8.54
N VAL A 149 -1.99 3.94 9.43
CA VAL A 149 -3.16 4.62 10.00
C VAL A 149 -3.07 6.13 9.83
N GLN A 150 -4.24 6.78 9.82
CA GLN A 150 -4.41 8.22 9.89
C GLN A 150 -5.31 8.57 11.10
N HIS A 151 -4.89 9.60 11.85
CA HIS A 151 -5.65 10.17 12.97
C HIS A 151 -6.16 11.58 12.63
#